data_AF-A0A0F8YZD1-F1
#
_entry.id   AF-A0A0F8YZD1-F1
#
_cell.length_a   1.000
_cell.length_b   1.000
_cell.length_c   1.000
_cell.angle_alpha   90.00
_cell.angle_beta   90.00
_cell.angle_gamma   90.00
#
_symmetry.space_group_name_H-M   'P 1'
#
loop_
_entity.id
_entity.type
_entity.pdbx_description
1 polymer ?
#
loop_
_entity_poly.entity_id
_entity_poly.type
_entity_poly.pdbx_seq_one_letter_code
_entity_poly.pdbx_strand_id
1 'polypeptide(L)'
;MLAYETPPHLITLSEKLEAVERGEIKRLIVLIPPRHGKSELISLRFPCWYLARHSEDSIVQAGYAESIALTHSRRARDIFISTPMLSLYPEIHHRPERAGQETIIPERQAAHEWGTRQGGSYYAVGIGGGLTGRGFDIGIIDDPVKD
;
A
#
# COMPACT_ATOMS: atom_id res chain seq x y z
N MET A 1 -29.65 -17.26 -1.80
CA MET A 1 -28.31 -17.02 -1.22
C MET A 1 -27.87 -15.67 -1.75
N LEU A 2 -27.72 -14.64 -0.90
CA LEU A 2 -27.26 -13.32 -1.35
C LEU A 2 -25.76 -13.46 -1.70
N ALA A 3 -25.45 -13.41 -2.99
CA ALA A 3 -24.07 -13.34 -3.44
C ALA A 3 -23.52 -11.94 -3.13
N TYR A 4 -22.22 -11.85 -2.86
CA TYR A 4 -21.58 -10.55 -2.75
C TYR A 4 -21.62 -9.84 -4.11
N GLU A 5 -22.10 -8.60 -4.12
CA GLU A 5 -22.07 -7.73 -5.29
C GLU A 5 -21.09 -6.59 -5.04
N THR A 6 -20.13 -6.40 -5.95
CA THR A 6 -19.17 -5.31 -5.86
C THR A 6 -19.89 -3.98 -6.12
N PRO A 7 -19.85 -3.02 -5.18
CA PRO A 7 -20.43 -1.70 -5.40
C PRO A 7 -19.83 -0.99 -6.63
N PRO A 8 -20.63 -0.33 -7.49
CA PRO A 8 -20.15 0.30 -8.71
C PRO A 8 -19.01 1.32 -8.50
N HIS A 9 -19.05 2.07 -7.39
CA HIS A 9 -18.01 3.06 -7.09
C HIS A 9 -16.64 2.42 -6.80
N LEU A 10 -16.60 1.18 -6.30
CA LEU A 10 -15.35 0.46 -6.11
C LEU A 10 -14.77 -0.01 -7.44
N ILE A 11 -15.61 -0.38 -8.41
CA ILE A 11 -15.17 -0.71 -9.77
C ILE A 11 -14.52 0.52 -10.41
N THR A 12 -15.21 1.67 -10.38
CA THR A 12 -14.66 2.93 -10.89
C THR A 12 -13.37 3.33 -10.17
N LEU A 13 -13.29 3.17 -8.84
CA LEU A 13 -12.07 3.48 -8.10
C LEU A 13 -10.90 2.56 -8.53
N SER A 14 -11.14 1.26 -8.67
CA SER A 14 -10.13 0.32 -9.18
C SER A 14 -9.62 0.71 -10.57
N GLU A 15 -10.51 1.01 -11.51
CA GLU A 15 -10.14 1.45 -12.87
C GLU A 15 -9.24 2.70 -12.85
N LYS A 16 -9.52 3.66 -11.95
CA LYS A 16 -8.68 4.86 -11.80
C LYS A 16 -7.34 4.55 -11.16
N LEU A 17 -7.28 3.64 -10.19
CA LEU A 17 -6.03 3.20 -9.59
C LEU A 17 -5.14 2.43 -10.58
N GLU A 18 -5.73 1.59 -11.43
CA GLU A 18 -4.99 0.94 -12.52
C GLU A 18 -4.48 1.96 -13.55
N ALA A 19 -5.26 3.00 -13.86
CA ALA A 19 -4.78 4.09 -14.72
C ALA A 19 -3.65 4.90 -14.07
N VAL A 20 -3.60 5.00 -12.74
CA VAL A 20 -2.44 5.55 -12.01
C VAL A 20 -1.23 4.65 -12.17
N GLU A 21 -1.40 3.32 -12.01
CA GLU A 21 -0.31 2.35 -12.17
C GLU A 21 0.30 2.36 -13.58
N ARG A 22 -0.55 2.45 -14.62
CA ARG A 22 -0.08 2.61 -16.01
C ARG A 22 0.52 3.99 -16.29
N GLY A 23 0.45 4.90 -15.33
CA GLY A 23 0.93 6.27 -15.46
C GLY A 23 0.08 7.15 -16.38
N GLU A 24 -1.13 6.74 -16.73
CA GLU A 24 -2.10 7.53 -17.50
C GLU A 24 -2.66 8.67 -16.63
N ILE A 25 -2.86 8.39 -15.34
CA ILE A 25 -3.23 9.40 -14.33
C ILE A 25 -2.01 9.66 -13.44
N LYS A 26 -1.44 10.85 -13.54
CA LYS A 26 -0.28 11.25 -12.70
C LYS A 26 -0.69 11.80 -11.33
N ARG A 27 -1.93 12.27 -11.19
CA ARG A 27 -2.48 12.83 -9.95
C ARG A 27 -3.97 12.48 -9.87
N LEU A 28 -4.34 11.69 -8.86
CA LEU A 28 -5.73 11.29 -8.60
C LEU A 28 -6.19 11.88 -7.27
N ILE A 29 -7.34 12.54 -7.27
CA ILE A 29 -8.03 12.98 -6.05
C ILE A 29 -9.30 12.13 -5.91
N VAL A 30 -9.47 11.47 -4.77
CA VAL A 30 -10.60 10.57 -4.51
C VAL A 30 -11.50 11.18 -3.43
N LEU A 31 -12.71 11.59 -3.82
CA LEU A 31 -13.71 12.19 -2.93
C LEU A 31 -14.87 11.20 -2.69
N ILE A 32 -14.60 10.17 -1.89
CA ILE A 32 -15.59 9.15 -1.52
C ILE A 32 -15.89 9.24 -0.02
N PRO A 33 -17.17 9.14 0.41
CA PRO A 33 -17.53 9.26 1.82
C PRO A 33 -16.86 8.21 2.73
N PRO A 34 -16.76 8.46 4.04
CA PRO A 34 -16.28 7.48 5.01
C PRO A 34 -17.05 6.16 4.92
N ARG A 35 -16.41 5.03 5.28
CA ARG A 35 -17.01 3.68 5.29
C ARG A 35 -17.48 3.12 3.93
N HIS A 36 -16.95 3.65 2.83
CA HIS A 36 -17.24 3.17 1.47
C HIS A 36 -16.09 2.37 0.84
N GLY A 37 -15.13 1.90 1.65
CA GLY A 37 -14.04 1.03 1.18
C GLY A 37 -12.84 1.74 0.56
N LYS A 38 -12.81 3.08 0.54
CA LYS A 38 -11.71 3.84 -0.09
C LYS A 38 -10.32 3.53 0.51
N SER A 39 -10.16 3.56 1.83
CA SER A 39 -8.86 3.32 2.48
C SER A 39 -8.46 1.85 2.42
N GLU A 40 -9.42 0.93 2.40
CA GLU A 40 -9.15 -0.50 2.17
C GLU A 40 -8.55 -0.72 0.78
N LEU A 41 -9.11 -0.07 -0.25
CA LEU A 41 -8.63 -0.22 -1.61
C LEU A 41 -7.33 0.56 -1.87
N ILE A 42 -7.27 1.83 -1.45
CA ILE A 42 -6.16 2.76 -1.73
C ILE A 42 -4.97 2.51 -0.79
N SER A 43 -5.19 2.49 0.52
CA SER A 43 -4.12 2.51 1.52
C SER A 43 -3.60 1.11 1.87
N LEU A 44 -4.37 0.05 1.56
CA LEU A 44 -4.00 -1.33 1.90
C LEU A 44 -3.76 -2.20 0.67
N ARG A 45 -4.74 -2.31 -0.24
CA ARG A 45 -4.68 -3.29 -1.34
C ARG A 45 -3.86 -2.80 -2.53
N PHE A 46 -4.09 -1.57 -2.96
CA PHE A 46 -3.38 -0.97 -4.08
C PHE A 46 -1.86 -1.00 -3.93
N PRO A 47 -1.23 -0.60 -2.79
CA PRO A 47 0.23 -0.66 -2.67
C PRO A 47 0.77 -2.08 -2.76
N CYS A 48 0.04 -3.08 -2.22
CA CYS A 48 0.43 -4.49 -2.34
C CYS A 48 0.39 -4.95 -3.79
N TRP A 49 -0.71 -4.65 -4.49
CA TRP A 49 -0.90 -4.99 -5.90
C TRP A 49 0.07 -4.25 -6.83
N TYR A 50 0.41 -3.01 -6.50
CA TYR A 50 1.40 -2.24 -7.26
C TYR A 50 2.79 -2.84 -7.10
N LEU A 51 3.27 -3.07 -5.87
CA LEU A 51 4.58 -3.68 -5.61
C LEU A 51 4.68 -5.11 -6.16
N ALA A 52 3.56 -5.82 -6.27
CA ALA A 52 3.51 -7.11 -6.93
C ALA A 52 3.94 -7.05 -8.40
N ARG A 53 3.56 -5.99 -9.08
CA ARG A 53 3.79 -5.79 -10.52
C ARG A 53 5.05 -5.00 -10.79
N HIS A 54 5.43 -4.12 -9.85
CA HIS A 54 6.56 -3.21 -9.92
C HIS A 54 7.47 -3.44 -8.72
N SER A 55 8.13 -4.60 -8.72
CA SER A 55 8.88 -5.07 -7.55
C SER A 55 10.12 -4.23 -7.21
N GLU A 56 10.54 -3.29 -8.06
CA GLU A 56 11.67 -2.40 -7.82
C GLU A 56 11.25 -1.00 -7.36
N ASP A 57 9.95 -0.70 -7.45
CA ASP A 57 9.42 0.64 -7.22
C ASP A 57 9.18 0.95 -5.74
N SER A 58 9.13 2.24 -5.46
CA SER A 58 9.00 2.80 -4.13
C SER A 58 7.66 3.51 -3.92
N ILE A 59 6.98 3.17 -2.83
CA ILE A 59 5.71 3.75 -2.42
C ILE A 59 5.93 4.52 -1.11
N VAL A 60 5.41 5.74 -1.07
CA VAL A 60 5.29 6.52 0.17
C VAL A 60 3.82 6.66 0.52
N GLN A 61 3.45 6.29 1.74
CA GLN A 61 2.14 6.59 2.30
C GLN A 61 2.26 7.60 3.45
N ALA A 62 1.67 8.77 3.22
CA ALA A 62 1.49 9.81 4.20
C ALA A 62 0.07 9.75 4.79
N GLY A 63 -0.03 9.78 6.11
CA GLY A 63 -1.30 9.94 6.82
C GLY A 63 -1.23 11.11 7.80
N TYR A 64 -2.37 11.72 8.12
CA TYR A 64 -2.42 12.87 9.03
C TYR A 64 -1.71 12.62 10.37
N ALA A 65 -2.00 11.48 11.01
CA ALA A 65 -1.28 11.04 12.19
C ALA A 65 -0.30 9.92 11.81
N GLU A 66 0.93 10.00 12.32
CA GLU A 66 1.94 8.95 12.15
C GLU A 66 1.42 7.58 12.59
N SER A 67 0.68 7.51 13.69
CA SER A 67 0.06 6.26 14.17
C SER A 67 -0.92 5.63 13.17
N ILE A 68 -1.67 6.45 12.42
CA ILE A 68 -2.59 5.97 11.38
C ILE A 68 -1.78 5.45 10.18
N ALA A 69 -0.77 6.21 9.73
CA ALA A 69 0.09 5.78 8.63
C ALA A 69 0.79 4.44 8.94
N LEU A 70 1.30 4.28 10.16
CA LEU A 70 1.91 3.04 10.64
C LEU A 70 0.92 1.89 10.76
N THR A 71 -0.32 2.16 11.16
CA THR A 71 -1.37 1.14 11.25
C THR A 71 -1.69 0.59 9.86
N HIS A 72 -1.88 1.45 8.88
CA HIS A 72 -2.09 1.04 7.49
C HIS A 72 -0.87 0.29 6.94
N SER A 73 0.34 0.77 7.23
CA SER A 73 1.57 0.10 6.82
C SER A 73 1.65 -1.35 7.30
N ARG A 74 1.38 -1.60 8.59
CA ARG A 74 1.36 -2.96 9.15
C ARG A 74 0.34 -3.84 8.44
N ARG A 75 -0.88 -3.32 8.25
CA ARG A 75 -1.97 -4.06 7.59
C ARG A 75 -1.66 -4.36 6.13
N ALA A 76 -1.10 -3.39 5.40
CA ALA A 76 -0.69 -3.57 4.00
C ALA A 76 0.43 -4.63 3.91
N ARG A 77 1.45 -4.55 4.76
CA ARG A 77 2.49 -5.56 4.84
C ARG A 77 1.93 -6.96 5.12
N ASP A 78 1.02 -7.09 6.08
CA ASP A 78 0.41 -8.37 6.44
C ASP A 78 -0.41 -8.96 5.27
N ILE A 79 -1.05 -8.11 4.45
CA ILE A 79 -1.69 -8.52 3.19
C ILE A 79 -0.64 -8.95 2.18
N PHE A 80 0.42 -8.16 1.99
CA PHE A 80 1.48 -8.40 1.00
C PHE A 80 2.16 -9.76 1.20
N ILE A 81 2.33 -10.18 2.45
CA ILE A 81 2.97 -11.46 2.81
C ILE A 81 1.98 -12.61 3.00
N SER A 82 0.69 -12.36 2.80
CA SER A 82 -0.35 -13.36 3.04
C SER A 82 -0.31 -14.49 2.00
N THR A 83 -0.72 -15.70 2.41
CA THR A 83 -0.80 -16.85 1.49
C THR A 83 -1.60 -16.55 0.22
N PRO A 84 -2.79 -15.90 0.26
CA PRO A 84 -3.51 -15.56 -0.97
C PRO A 84 -2.71 -14.65 -1.91
N MET A 85 -2.00 -13.66 -1.37
CA MET A 85 -1.20 -12.74 -2.18
C MET A 85 -0.04 -13.47 -2.86
N LEU A 86 0.71 -14.27 -2.11
CA LEU A 86 1.84 -15.06 -2.62
C LEU A 86 1.38 -16.17 -3.58
N SER A 87 0.14 -16.64 -3.48
CA SER A 87 -0.44 -17.59 -4.44
C SER A 87 -0.79 -16.94 -5.77
N LEU A 88 -1.23 -15.68 -5.74
CA LEU A 88 -1.53 -14.90 -6.95
C LEU A 88 -0.27 -14.40 -7.66
N TYR A 89 0.79 -14.13 -6.89
CA TYR A 89 2.04 -13.57 -7.39
C TYR A 89 3.26 -14.27 -6.76
N PRO A 90 3.59 -15.51 -7.21
CA PRO A 90 4.64 -16.33 -6.62
C PRO A 90 6.06 -15.75 -6.70
N GLU A 91 6.29 -14.86 -7.67
CA GLU A 91 7.56 -14.17 -7.92
C GLU A 91 7.87 -13.06 -6.90
N ILE A 92 6.86 -12.64 -6.12
CA ILE A 92 7.07 -11.65 -5.09
C ILE A 92 7.77 -12.29 -3.91
N HIS A 93 8.89 -11.68 -3.54
CA HIS A 93 9.57 -12.04 -2.32
C HIS A 93 9.69 -10.83 -1.42
N HIS A 94 9.16 -10.95 -0.20
CA HIS A 94 9.36 -9.95 0.83
C HIS A 94 10.85 -9.82 1.18
N ARG A 95 11.30 -8.59 1.40
CA ARG A 95 12.66 -8.30 1.87
C ARG A 95 12.85 -8.83 3.29
N PRO A 96 13.71 -9.83 3.53
CA PRO A 96 13.91 -10.35 4.87
C PRO A 96 14.54 -9.28 5.77
N GLU A 97 14.25 -9.31 7.07
CA GLU A 97 14.87 -8.35 8.03
C GLU A 97 16.34 -8.65 8.27
N ARG A 98 16.70 -9.93 8.12
CA ARG A 98 18.04 -10.46 8.35
C ARG A 98 18.43 -11.39 7.21
N ALA A 99 19.71 -11.38 6.86
CA ALA A 99 20.25 -12.36 5.92
C ALA A 99 19.96 -13.79 6.42
N GLY A 100 19.44 -14.65 5.53
CA GLY A 100 19.07 -16.03 5.87
C GLY A 100 17.69 -16.21 6.52
N GLN A 101 16.90 -15.15 6.68
CA GLN A 101 15.51 -15.28 7.14
C GLN A 101 14.60 -15.72 5.98
N GLU A 102 14.15 -16.96 6.06
CA GLU A 102 13.19 -17.53 5.09
C GLU A 102 11.74 -17.18 5.44
N THR A 103 11.44 -17.00 6.73
CA THR A 103 10.09 -16.73 7.23
C THR A 103 9.96 -15.31 7.76
N ILE A 104 8.93 -14.60 7.32
CA ILE A 104 8.59 -13.27 7.83
C ILE A 104 8.03 -13.39 9.24
N ILE A 105 8.51 -12.54 10.16
CA ILE A 105 7.97 -12.42 11.51
C ILE A 105 7.26 -11.05 11.58
N PRO A 106 5.94 -10.99 11.40
CA PRO A 106 5.20 -9.73 11.32
C PRO A 106 5.40 -8.83 12.55
N GLU A 107 5.60 -9.40 13.74
CA GLU A 107 5.71 -8.66 15.00
C GLU A 107 7.07 -7.96 15.16
N ARG A 108 8.09 -8.35 14.40
CA ARG A 108 9.45 -7.81 14.51
C ARG A 108 9.75 -6.72 13.48
N GLN A 109 8.92 -6.64 12.43
CA GLN A 109 9.13 -5.76 11.29
C GLN A 109 8.74 -4.32 11.55
N ALA A 110 9.64 -3.41 11.13
CA ALA A 110 9.45 -1.98 11.24
C ALA A 110 8.19 -1.56 10.47
N ALA A 111 7.20 -1.05 11.19
CA ALA A 111 5.99 -0.50 10.59
C ALA A 111 6.27 0.71 9.68
N HIS A 112 7.42 1.36 9.85
CA HIS A 112 7.83 2.48 9.02
C HIS A 112 8.23 2.05 7.61
N GLU A 113 8.81 0.86 7.44
CA GLU A 113 9.36 0.44 6.16
C GLU A 113 9.38 -1.07 5.98
N TRP A 114 8.87 -1.53 4.85
CA TRP A 114 8.97 -2.90 4.36
C TRP A 114 9.07 -2.88 2.83
N GLY A 115 9.23 -4.03 2.18
CA GLY A 115 9.42 -4.03 0.74
C GLY A 115 9.74 -5.40 0.15
N THR A 116 10.23 -5.38 -1.08
CA THR A 116 10.56 -6.56 -1.87
C THR A 116 12.06 -6.85 -1.81
N ARG A 117 12.46 -8.07 -2.17
CA ARG A 117 13.89 -8.42 -2.35
C ARG A 117 14.52 -7.70 -3.55
N GLN A 118 13.71 -7.35 -4.54
CA GLN A 118 14.14 -6.74 -5.80
C GLN A 118 14.51 -5.26 -5.63
N GLY A 119 14.13 -4.62 -4.52
CA GLY A 119 14.53 -3.24 -4.20
C GLY A 119 13.35 -2.32 -3.93
N GLY A 120 12.15 -2.73 -4.33
CA GLY A 120 10.93 -2.00 -4.09
C GLY A 120 10.64 -1.84 -2.60
N SER A 121 9.98 -0.75 -2.24
CA SER A 121 9.75 -0.38 -0.85
C SER A 121 8.40 0.27 -0.62
N TYR A 122 7.88 0.09 0.58
CA TYR A 122 6.76 0.81 1.12
C TYR A 122 7.24 1.55 2.37
N TYR A 123 7.06 2.87 2.39
CA TYR A 123 7.43 3.72 3.51
C TYR A 123 6.22 4.48 4.04
N ALA A 124 5.98 4.41 5.35
CA ALA A 124 4.91 5.12 6.02
C ALA A 124 5.43 6.26 6.89
N VAL A 125 4.79 7.43 6.75
CA VAL A 125 5.18 8.66 7.45
C VAL A 125 3.96 9.47 7.86
N GLY A 126 4.04 10.19 8.98
CA GLY A 126 3.05 11.19 9.37
C GLY A 126 3.22 12.51 8.59
N ILE A 127 2.16 13.31 8.47
CA ILE A 127 2.27 14.66 7.91
C ILE A 127 3.24 15.49 8.76
N GLY A 128 4.20 16.15 8.10
CA GLY A 128 5.29 16.89 8.76
C GLY A 128 6.48 16.01 9.17
N GLY A 129 6.41 14.69 9.00
CA GLY A 129 7.56 13.80 9.11
C GLY A 129 8.54 14.01 7.94
N GLY A 130 9.81 13.65 8.18
CA GLY A 130 10.87 13.84 7.19
C GLY A 130 10.69 12.95 5.96
N LEU A 131 10.14 13.51 4.88
CA LEU A 131 10.14 12.91 3.53
C LEU A 131 11.35 13.37 2.69
N THR A 132 12.07 14.40 3.16
CA THR A 132 13.12 15.09 2.41
C THR A 132 14.23 14.13 1.98
N GLY A 133 14.49 14.06 0.67
CA GLY A 133 15.56 13.22 0.10
C GLY A 133 15.15 11.79 -0.26
N ARG A 134 13.89 11.40 -0.02
CA ARG A 134 13.36 10.09 -0.42
C ARG A 134 12.46 10.21 -1.64
N GLY A 135 12.92 9.66 -2.77
CA GLY A 135 12.10 9.52 -3.97
C GLY A 135 10.95 8.52 -3.76
N PHE A 136 9.93 8.63 -4.59
CA PHE A 136 8.85 7.65 -4.68
C PHE A 136 8.30 7.61 -6.10
N ASP A 137 7.82 6.44 -6.51
CA ASP A 137 7.10 6.20 -7.76
C ASP A 137 5.60 6.41 -7.55
N ILE A 138 5.10 6.01 -6.37
CA ILE A 138 3.71 6.24 -5.94
C ILE A 138 3.67 6.96 -4.59
N GLY A 139 2.92 8.06 -4.54
CA GLY A 139 2.61 8.80 -3.32
C GLY A 139 1.13 8.66 -2.96
N ILE A 140 0.84 8.12 -1.78
CA ILE A 140 -0.52 8.00 -1.23
C ILE A 140 -0.64 8.98 -0.07
N ILE A 141 -1.67 9.83 -0.10
CA ILE A 141 -1.98 10.79 0.96
C ILE A 141 -3.39 10.48 1.46
N ASP A 142 -3.51 9.96 2.68
CA ASP A 142 -4.79 9.56 3.28
C ASP A 142 -5.21 10.57 4.37
N ASP A 143 -6.43 11.10 4.23
CA ASP A 143 -7.08 12.09 5.09
C ASP A 143 -6.12 13.22 5.57
N PRO A 144 -5.60 14.10 4.68
CA PRO A 144 -4.52 15.03 5.02
C PRO A 144 -4.89 16.18 5.97
N VAL A 145 -6.16 16.32 6.32
CA VAL A 145 -6.67 17.41 7.15
C VAL A 145 -7.52 16.79 8.26
N LYS A 146 -7.30 17.25 9.50
CA LYS A 146 -8.16 16.94 10.64
C LYS A 146 -9.17 18.08 10.79
N ASP A 147 -10.43 17.69 11.01
CA ASP A 147 -11.48 18.61 11.45
C ASP A 147 -11.11 19.37 12.74
#